data_AF-A0A7C3GH13-F1
#
_entry.id   AF-A0A7C3GH13-F1
#
_cell.length_a   1.000
_cell.length_b   1.000
_cell.length_c   1.000
_cell.angle_alpha   90.00
_cell.angle_beta   90.00
_cell.angle_gamma   90.00
#
_symmetry.space_group_name_H-M   'P 1'
#
loop_
_entity.id
_entity.type
_entity.pdbx_description
1 polymer ?
#
loop_
_entity_poly.entity_id
_entity_poly.type
_entity_poly.pdbx_seq_one_letter_code
_entity_poly.pdbx_strand_id
1 'polypeptide(L)'
;GNTYSYLWQDGSSFPTFNVTEQGTYTAQVTANHCTTTHSMDVDILPVPDLDLEDNPTICEDETYIFDGTTLNVTDYLWQNGATTPTLLATNSGTYTLTVTSVNGCTTSDSEYLTIKPLPVFSLGADTEVCEGENYLLNVGMGNNTTYLWQDSTTNPTFNVSEPGTYSVQVTTDGCENEDEINIFYTSPPTVDLGNDTLICEGDELILDAYYDDMTTYAWQNNSDLPTFIVTDTGTYSVTLTNLCGSSFDKITIGQNQPPVPLFIGNDTILCLGDSYLLDATNTNTTHYLWQNGSNDSIMTIEDAGFYAVTWANACGFVTESFEVTTRKCDCPVIFPNVFSPNGDGWNEKFNTVSPCLFTKYNMKIFSRWGELLFETNDPAMDAGWDGTFKGKDVQVGVFIYVVEYAHEFDSGMVSGDVTITR
;
A
#
# COMPACT_ATOMS: atom_id res chain seq x y z
N GLY A 1 20.64 -70.96 -108.25
CA GLY A 1 20.28 -70.08 -107.11
C GLY A 1 18.91 -70.49 -106.65
N ASN A 2 18.72 -70.76 -105.36
CA ASN A 2 17.42 -71.15 -104.83
C ASN A 2 16.50 -69.91 -104.81
N THR A 3 15.36 -69.99 -105.48
CA THR A 3 14.31 -68.96 -105.41
C THR A 3 13.44 -69.23 -104.20
N TYR A 4 13.38 -68.26 -103.27
CA TYR A 4 12.53 -68.30 -102.08
C TYR A 4 11.31 -67.39 -102.30
N SER A 5 10.12 -67.83 -101.89
CA SER A 5 8.93 -67.00 -101.80
C SER A 5 8.32 -67.05 -100.40
N TYR A 6 7.84 -65.91 -99.91
CA TYR A 6 7.27 -65.72 -98.58
C TYR A 6 5.76 -65.47 -98.68
N LEU A 7 5.00 -65.90 -97.69
CA LEU A 7 3.58 -65.61 -97.55
C LEU A 7 3.26 -65.42 -96.05
N TRP A 8 2.80 -64.24 -95.67
CA TRP A 8 2.37 -63.91 -94.32
C TRP A 8 0.86 -64.10 -94.14
N GLN A 9 0.39 -64.11 -92.90
CA GLN A 9 -1.02 -64.32 -92.55
C GLN A 9 -1.98 -63.27 -93.14
N ASP A 10 -1.50 -62.08 -93.50
CA ASP A 10 -2.27 -61.03 -94.18
C ASP A 10 -2.25 -61.16 -95.72
N GLY A 11 -1.52 -62.14 -96.27
CA GLY A 11 -1.34 -62.35 -97.70
C GLY A 11 -0.15 -61.61 -98.33
N SER A 12 0.63 -60.85 -97.56
CA SER A 12 1.84 -60.18 -98.07
C SER A 12 2.97 -61.18 -98.33
N SER A 13 3.89 -60.82 -99.25
CA SER A 13 4.95 -61.74 -99.74
C SER A 13 6.39 -61.20 -99.63
N PHE A 14 6.56 -60.14 -98.85
CA PHE A 14 7.87 -59.56 -98.58
C PHE A 14 8.68 -60.45 -97.62
N PRO A 15 10.02 -60.43 -97.70
CA PRO A 15 10.88 -61.17 -96.77
C PRO A 15 10.82 -60.65 -95.32
N THR A 16 10.16 -59.51 -95.08
CA THR A 16 10.02 -58.86 -93.77
C THR A 16 8.56 -58.49 -93.51
N PHE A 17 8.13 -58.56 -92.24
CA PHE A 17 6.78 -58.19 -91.79
C PHE A 17 6.90 -57.29 -90.56
N ASN A 18 6.26 -56.11 -90.59
CA ASN A 18 6.25 -55.19 -89.46
C ASN A 18 5.11 -55.54 -88.51
N VAL A 19 5.43 -55.75 -87.25
CA VAL A 19 4.46 -56.07 -86.19
C VAL A 19 4.15 -54.82 -85.38
N THR A 20 2.87 -54.48 -85.24
CA THR A 20 2.41 -53.30 -84.49
C THR A 20 1.36 -53.64 -83.43
N GLU A 21 0.86 -54.87 -83.39
CA GLU A 21 -0.16 -55.35 -82.44
C GLU A 21 0.32 -56.66 -81.80
N GLN A 22 -0.23 -56.99 -80.63
CA GLN A 22 0.04 -58.30 -80.03
C GLN A 22 -0.67 -59.40 -80.85
N GLY A 23 -0.03 -60.55 -81.00
CA GLY A 23 -0.65 -61.71 -81.63
C GLY A 23 0.33 -62.70 -82.23
N THR A 24 -0.22 -63.77 -82.80
CA THR A 24 0.55 -64.80 -83.49
C THR A 24 0.73 -64.43 -84.97
N TYR A 25 1.99 -64.28 -85.38
CA TYR A 25 2.39 -63.98 -86.75
C TYR A 25 2.90 -65.26 -87.42
N THR A 26 2.40 -65.59 -88.62
CA THR A 26 2.78 -66.83 -89.31
C THR A 26 3.38 -66.54 -90.67
N ALA A 27 4.58 -67.06 -90.93
CA ALA A 27 5.25 -66.97 -92.21
C ALA A 27 5.34 -68.35 -92.85
N GLN A 28 4.89 -68.45 -94.10
CA GLN A 28 5.08 -69.61 -94.95
C GLN A 28 6.18 -69.32 -95.97
N VAL A 29 7.24 -70.12 -95.96
CA VAL A 29 8.38 -70.00 -96.89
C VAL A 29 8.36 -71.18 -97.86
N THR A 30 8.51 -70.89 -99.15
CA THR A 30 8.57 -71.90 -100.21
C THR A 30 9.91 -71.85 -100.93
N ALA A 31 10.61 -72.98 -100.99
CA ALA A 31 11.86 -73.13 -101.74
C ALA A 31 11.81 -74.41 -102.58
N ASN A 32 12.01 -74.29 -103.91
CA ASN A 32 12.08 -75.42 -104.85
C ASN A 32 10.99 -76.50 -104.61
N HIS A 33 9.73 -76.06 -104.49
CA HIS A 33 8.53 -76.88 -104.26
C HIS A 33 8.33 -77.47 -102.86
N CYS A 34 9.16 -77.11 -101.87
CA CYS A 34 8.93 -77.44 -100.46
C CYS A 34 8.41 -76.21 -99.72
N THR A 35 7.30 -76.36 -99.00
CA THR A 35 6.72 -75.32 -98.15
C THR A 35 6.96 -75.64 -96.68
N THR A 36 7.25 -74.61 -95.88
CA THR A 36 7.31 -74.73 -94.42
C THR A 36 6.67 -73.49 -93.81
N THR A 37 5.87 -73.70 -92.77
CA THR A 37 5.22 -72.62 -92.03
C THR A 37 5.82 -72.55 -90.64
N HIS A 38 6.12 -71.34 -90.20
CA HIS A 38 6.56 -71.06 -88.84
C HIS A 38 5.68 -69.97 -88.24
N SER A 39 5.38 -70.09 -86.95
CA SER A 39 4.62 -69.12 -86.19
C SER A 39 5.48 -68.52 -85.10
N MET A 40 5.30 -67.22 -84.85
CA MET A 40 5.91 -66.48 -83.76
C MET A 40 4.81 -65.71 -83.03
N ASP A 41 4.72 -65.89 -81.72
CA ASP A 41 3.88 -65.05 -80.86
C ASP A 41 4.64 -63.78 -80.50
N VAL A 42 3.99 -62.63 -80.71
CA VAL A 42 4.49 -61.32 -80.31
C VAL A 42 3.58 -60.76 -79.24
N ASP A 43 4.12 -60.59 -78.03
CA ASP A 43 3.44 -59.92 -76.92
C ASP A 43 3.90 -58.47 -76.83
N ILE A 44 2.96 -57.53 -76.77
CA ILE A 44 3.25 -56.13 -76.44
C ILE A 44 3.12 -55.98 -74.93
N LEU A 45 4.22 -55.62 -74.29
CA LEU A 45 4.28 -55.53 -72.83
C LEU A 45 3.74 -54.15 -72.38
N PRO A 46 2.87 -54.10 -71.36
CA PRO A 46 2.34 -52.83 -70.87
C PRO A 46 3.46 -52.00 -70.24
N VAL A 47 3.46 -50.69 -70.52
CA VAL A 47 4.33 -49.76 -69.81
C VAL A 47 3.83 -49.54 -68.38
N PRO A 48 4.71 -49.24 -67.41
CA PRO A 48 4.30 -48.81 -66.08
C PRO A 48 3.33 -47.61 -66.13
N ASP A 49 2.27 -47.67 -65.34
CA ASP A 49 1.34 -46.58 -65.08
C ASP A 49 1.89 -45.73 -63.92
N LEU A 50 2.65 -44.70 -64.27
CA LEU A 50 3.26 -43.76 -63.34
C LEU A 50 2.59 -42.41 -63.52
N ASP A 51 2.06 -41.88 -62.42
CA ASP A 51 1.36 -40.60 -62.33
C ASP A 51 1.69 -39.99 -60.97
N LEU A 52 2.55 -38.97 -60.96
CA LEU A 52 2.87 -38.17 -59.78
C LEU A 52 1.79 -37.09 -59.61
N GLU A 53 1.61 -36.59 -58.39
CA GLU A 53 0.67 -35.49 -58.17
C GLU A 53 1.09 -34.23 -58.94
N ASP A 54 0.14 -33.67 -59.70
CA ASP A 54 0.35 -32.47 -60.52
C ASP A 54 0.76 -31.25 -59.67
N ASN A 55 1.99 -30.78 -59.87
CA ASN A 55 2.53 -29.51 -59.37
C ASN A 55 2.15 -29.13 -57.92
N PRO A 56 2.51 -29.96 -56.93
CA PRO A 56 2.18 -29.73 -55.53
C PRO A 56 2.74 -28.39 -55.04
N THR A 57 1.97 -27.72 -54.20
CA THR A 57 2.35 -26.46 -53.55
C THR A 57 2.25 -26.62 -52.05
N ILE A 58 3.36 -26.39 -51.35
CA ILE A 58 3.46 -26.45 -49.89
C ILE A 58 4.04 -25.15 -49.33
N CYS A 59 3.95 -24.97 -48.03
CA CYS A 59 4.61 -23.89 -47.31
C CYS A 59 6.04 -24.27 -46.91
N GLU A 60 6.87 -23.26 -46.69
CA GLU A 60 8.18 -23.42 -46.07
C GLU A 60 8.01 -24.12 -44.71
N ASP A 61 8.97 -24.98 -44.37
CA ASP A 61 8.96 -25.92 -43.25
C ASP A 61 7.96 -27.11 -43.31
N GLU A 62 7.06 -27.16 -44.30
CA GLU A 62 6.29 -28.38 -44.58
C GLU A 62 7.15 -29.43 -45.33
N THR A 63 6.81 -30.70 -45.14
CA THR A 63 7.46 -31.81 -45.84
C THR A 63 6.56 -32.36 -46.92
N TYR A 64 7.08 -32.49 -48.14
CA TYR A 64 6.39 -33.17 -49.23
C TYR A 64 7.15 -34.42 -49.67
N ILE A 65 6.43 -35.53 -49.82
CA ILE A 65 6.98 -36.80 -50.28
C ILE A 65 6.29 -37.15 -51.59
N PHE A 66 7.06 -37.18 -52.68
CA PHE A 66 6.56 -37.78 -53.91
C PHE A 66 6.51 -39.30 -53.73
N ASP A 67 5.38 -39.90 -54.06
CA ASP A 67 5.18 -41.35 -54.05
C ASP A 67 4.85 -41.83 -55.47
N GLY A 68 5.80 -42.52 -56.08
CA GLY A 68 5.65 -43.12 -57.40
C GLY A 68 5.47 -44.63 -57.35
N THR A 69 4.93 -45.17 -56.25
CA THR A 69 4.75 -46.62 -56.09
C THR A 69 3.85 -47.19 -57.18
N THR A 70 4.45 -47.93 -58.12
CA THR A 70 3.76 -48.54 -59.26
C THR A 70 3.95 -50.06 -59.25
N LEU A 71 2.90 -50.81 -59.63
CA LEU A 71 2.96 -52.27 -59.74
C LEU A 71 3.81 -52.72 -60.94
N ASN A 72 4.40 -53.93 -60.85
CA ASN A 72 5.20 -54.56 -61.92
C ASN A 72 6.47 -53.78 -62.33
N VAL A 73 7.02 -52.97 -61.42
CA VAL A 73 8.29 -52.23 -61.57
C VAL A 73 9.43 -52.97 -60.85
N THR A 74 10.62 -53.02 -61.46
CA THR A 74 11.85 -53.55 -60.83
C THR A 74 12.75 -52.46 -60.30
N ASP A 75 12.78 -51.31 -60.97
CA ASP A 75 13.74 -50.24 -60.69
C ASP A 75 13.08 -48.87 -60.71
N TYR A 76 13.47 -48.04 -59.75
CA TYR A 76 13.13 -46.62 -59.64
C TYR A 76 14.41 -45.80 -59.82
N LEU A 77 14.31 -44.67 -60.51
CA LEU A 77 15.42 -43.74 -60.66
C LEU A 77 14.90 -42.30 -60.63
N TRP A 78 15.21 -41.60 -59.54
CA TRP A 78 14.97 -40.17 -59.40
C TRP A 78 16.07 -39.34 -60.07
N GLN A 79 15.77 -38.08 -60.35
CA GLN A 79 16.69 -37.11 -60.93
C GLN A 79 17.99 -36.91 -60.11
N ASN A 80 17.95 -37.17 -58.80
CA ASN A 80 19.11 -37.10 -57.90
C ASN A 80 19.88 -38.44 -57.77
N GLY A 81 19.46 -39.48 -58.50
CA GLY A 81 20.04 -40.82 -58.44
C GLY A 81 19.49 -41.72 -57.33
N ALA A 82 18.48 -41.29 -56.57
CA ALA A 82 17.81 -42.15 -55.60
C ALA A 82 17.01 -43.26 -56.31
N THR A 83 16.93 -44.43 -55.67
CA THR A 83 16.31 -45.64 -56.25
C THR A 83 15.15 -46.20 -55.43
N THR A 84 14.55 -45.37 -54.58
CA THR A 84 13.39 -45.70 -53.76
C THR A 84 12.09 -45.29 -54.45
N PRO A 85 10.95 -45.95 -54.17
CA PRO A 85 9.66 -45.58 -54.75
C PRO A 85 9.16 -44.19 -54.30
N THR A 86 9.61 -43.75 -53.13
CA THR A 86 9.30 -42.43 -52.57
C THR A 86 10.54 -41.55 -52.53
N LEU A 87 10.36 -40.23 -52.66
CA LEU A 87 11.42 -39.24 -52.48
C LEU A 87 10.91 -38.05 -51.64
N LEU A 88 11.62 -37.78 -50.55
CA LEU A 88 11.41 -36.56 -49.75
C LEU A 88 11.96 -35.36 -50.53
N ALA A 89 11.08 -34.41 -50.84
CA ALA A 89 11.43 -33.18 -51.51
C ALA A 89 11.67 -32.08 -50.47
N THR A 90 12.84 -31.44 -50.52
CA THR A 90 13.25 -30.41 -49.54
C THR A 90 13.41 -29.03 -50.16
N ASN A 91 13.35 -28.91 -51.49
CA ASN A 91 13.53 -27.66 -52.22
C ASN A 91 12.54 -27.57 -53.38
N SER A 92 12.12 -26.35 -53.70
CA SER A 92 11.36 -26.07 -54.92
C SER A 92 12.13 -26.50 -56.17
N GLY A 93 11.43 -27.10 -57.14
CA GLY A 93 12.05 -27.54 -58.39
C GLY A 93 11.31 -28.70 -59.04
N THR A 94 11.82 -29.14 -60.19
CA THR A 94 11.27 -30.27 -60.93
C THR A 94 11.80 -31.59 -60.37
N TYR A 95 10.87 -32.50 -60.05
CA TYR A 95 11.14 -33.86 -59.61
C TYR A 95 10.71 -34.82 -60.72
N THR A 96 11.66 -35.58 -61.24
CA THR A 96 11.42 -36.54 -62.31
C THR A 96 11.72 -37.93 -61.79
N LEU A 97 10.73 -38.83 -61.88
CA LEU A 97 10.89 -40.25 -61.60
C LEU A 97 10.85 -41.03 -62.90
N THR A 98 11.84 -41.89 -63.11
CA THR A 98 11.82 -42.91 -64.15
C THR A 98 11.65 -44.28 -63.50
N VAL A 99 10.65 -45.04 -63.94
CA VAL A 99 10.41 -46.42 -63.52
C VAL A 99 10.67 -47.39 -64.65
N THR A 100 11.28 -48.54 -64.32
CA THR A 100 11.51 -49.64 -65.26
C THR A 100 10.68 -50.84 -64.87
N SER A 101 9.83 -51.32 -65.77
CA SER A 101 9.04 -52.54 -65.56
C SER A 101 9.92 -53.79 -65.45
N VAL A 102 9.39 -54.86 -64.87
CA VAL A 102 9.95 -56.23 -64.92
C VAL A 102 10.29 -56.71 -66.33
N ASN A 103 9.68 -56.08 -67.34
CA ASN A 103 9.80 -56.37 -68.75
C ASN A 103 10.77 -55.45 -69.50
N GLY A 104 11.43 -54.52 -68.80
CA GLY A 104 12.43 -53.61 -69.37
C GLY A 104 11.87 -52.34 -70.05
N CYS A 105 10.55 -52.14 -70.08
CA CYS A 105 9.94 -50.89 -70.54
C CYS A 105 10.09 -49.79 -69.49
N THR A 106 10.41 -48.56 -69.92
CA THR A 106 10.60 -47.40 -69.04
C THR A 106 9.50 -46.35 -69.24
N THR A 107 8.95 -45.84 -68.14
CA THR A 107 8.07 -44.65 -68.12
C THR A 107 8.72 -43.59 -67.23
N SER A 108 8.60 -42.32 -67.60
CA SER A 108 9.04 -41.21 -66.76
C SER A 108 7.94 -40.20 -66.59
N ASP A 109 7.80 -39.67 -65.38
CA ASP A 109 6.89 -38.59 -65.06
C ASP A 109 7.60 -37.48 -64.27
N SER A 110 7.17 -36.24 -64.43
CA SER A 110 7.92 -35.06 -64.00
C SER A 110 7.04 -33.89 -63.57
N GLU A 111 7.10 -33.57 -62.27
CA GLU A 111 6.27 -32.55 -61.65
C GLU A 111 7.08 -31.45 -60.95
N TYR A 112 6.55 -30.23 -60.87
CA TYR A 112 7.22 -29.09 -60.23
C TYR A 112 6.67 -28.83 -58.82
N LEU A 113 7.52 -29.01 -57.80
CA LEU A 113 7.18 -28.64 -56.42
C LEU A 113 7.39 -27.13 -56.22
N THR A 114 6.35 -26.43 -55.76
CA THR A 114 6.43 -25.03 -55.33
C THR A 114 6.39 -24.94 -53.80
N ILE A 115 7.49 -24.53 -53.18
CA ILE A 115 7.53 -24.16 -51.76
C ILE A 115 7.34 -22.64 -51.65
N LYS A 116 6.29 -22.22 -50.96
CA LYS A 116 5.97 -20.81 -50.69
C LYS A 116 6.61 -20.36 -49.37
N PRO A 117 7.21 -19.17 -49.30
CA PRO A 117 7.80 -18.67 -48.07
C PRO A 117 6.72 -18.42 -47.00
N LEU A 118 7.08 -18.56 -45.73
CA LEU A 118 6.21 -18.15 -44.63
C LEU A 118 6.10 -16.61 -44.57
N PRO A 119 4.97 -16.07 -44.10
CA PRO A 119 4.87 -14.65 -43.81
C PRO A 119 5.90 -14.24 -42.74
N VAL A 120 6.61 -13.15 -42.99
CA VAL A 120 7.61 -12.59 -42.05
C VAL A 120 7.08 -11.28 -41.48
N PHE A 121 6.74 -11.29 -40.19
CA PHE A 121 6.28 -10.13 -39.44
C PHE A 121 6.75 -10.22 -37.98
N SER A 122 6.58 -9.15 -37.21
CA SER A 122 6.77 -9.18 -35.76
C SER A 122 5.87 -8.15 -35.08
N LEU A 123 5.29 -8.53 -33.93
CA LEU A 123 4.54 -7.65 -33.04
C LEU A 123 5.46 -6.78 -32.16
N GLY A 124 6.77 -7.05 -32.13
CA GLY A 124 7.76 -6.33 -31.34
C GLY A 124 8.19 -7.08 -30.07
N ALA A 125 8.89 -6.38 -29.18
CA ALA A 125 9.23 -6.92 -27.86
C ALA A 125 8.11 -6.65 -26.85
N ASP A 126 8.06 -7.45 -25.80
CA ASP A 126 7.18 -7.23 -24.64
C ASP A 126 7.24 -5.76 -24.18
N THR A 127 6.06 -5.17 -24.00
CA THR A 127 5.91 -3.72 -23.85
C THR A 127 5.10 -3.38 -22.60
N GLU A 128 5.57 -2.37 -21.88
CA GLU A 128 4.87 -1.76 -20.75
C GLU A 128 4.17 -0.48 -21.21
N VAL A 129 2.89 -0.34 -20.87
CA VAL A 129 2.00 0.75 -21.28
C VAL A 129 1.39 1.40 -20.05
N CYS A 130 1.10 2.69 -20.12
CA CYS A 130 0.51 3.41 -19.00
C CYS A 130 -1.00 3.19 -18.89
N GLU A 131 -1.49 3.00 -17.67
CA GLU A 131 -2.92 2.81 -17.42
C GLU A 131 -3.76 3.97 -18.00
N GLY A 132 -4.77 3.60 -18.79
CA GLY A 132 -5.63 4.55 -19.51
C GLY A 132 -5.12 4.97 -20.90
N GLU A 133 -3.90 4.59 -21.29
CA GLU A 133 -3.44 4.73 -22.67
C GLU A 133 -3.91 3.56 -23.55
N ASN A 134 -4.30 3.89 -24.78
CA ASN A 134 -4.60 2.90 -25.80
C ASN A 134 -3.30 2.49 -26.49
N TYR A 135 -3.06 1.19 -26.57
CA TYR A 135 -1.95 0.65 -27.34
C TYR A 135 -2.46 -0.09 -28.57
N LEU A 136 -1.98 0.30 -29.75
CA LEU A 136 -2.42 -0.26 -31.02
C LEU A 136 -1.35 -1.16 -31.60
N LEU A 137 -1.60 -2.47 -31.62
CA LEU A 137 -0.79 -3.42 -32.37
C LEU A 137 -1.12 -3.29 -33.85
N ASN A 138 -0.09 -3.23 -34.69
CA ASN A 138 -0.23 -3.15 -36.14
C ASN A 138 0.79 -4.07 -36.80
N VAL A 139 0.30 -5.12 -37.46
CA VAL A 139 1.14 -6.12 -38.14
C VAL A 139 1.81 -5.54 -39.39
N GLY A 140 1.20 -4.51 -40.00
CA GLY A 140 1.83 -3.73 -41.06
C GLY A 140 2.01 -4.45 -42.41
N MET A 141 1.34 -5.57 -42.64
CA MET A 141 1.45 -6.32 -43.89
C MET A 141 0.44 -5.87 -44.96
N GLY A 142 0.81 -6.09 -46.24
CA GLY A 142 0.15 -5.54 -47.42
C GLY A 142 -1.05 -6.35 -47.94
N ASN A 143 -1.40 -6.13 -49.22
CA ASN A 143 -2.52 -6.79 -49.88
C ASN A 143 -2.31 -8.33 -50.00
N ASN A 144 -3.40 -9.10 -50.04
CA ASN A 144 -3.42 -10.58 -50.07
C ASN A 144 -2.97 -11.29 -48.78
N THR A 145 -3.12 -10.61 -47.65
CA THR A 145 -2.84 -11.15 -46.31
C THR A 145 -4.12 -11.15 -45.48
N THR A 146 -4.37 -12.23 -44.73
CA THR A 146 -5.45 -12.32 -43.74
C THR A 146 -4.86 -12.45 -42.35
N TYR A 147 -5.59 -11.93 -41.37
CA TYR A 147 -5.20 -11.89 -39.96
C TYR A 147 -6.22 -12.65 -39.14
N LEU A 148 -5.77 -13.34 -38.09
CA LEU A 148 -6.62 -13.94 -37.09
C LEU A 148 -6.01 -13.69 -35.71
N TRP A 149 -6.63 -12.77 -34.97
CA TRP A 149 -6.26 -12.48 -33.59
C TRP A 149 -6.83 -13.52 -32.64
N GLN A 150 -6.31 -13.54 -31.41
CA GLN A 150 -6.77 -14.42 -30.33
C GLN A 150 -8.26 -14.30 -29.99
N ASP A 151 -8.91 -13.17 -30.35
CA ASP A 151 -10.36 -12.95 -30.18
C ASP A 151 -11.19 -13.27 -31.45
N SER A 152 -10.57 -13.92 -32.43
CA SER A 152 -11.14 -14.25 -33.74
C SER A 152 -11.44 -13.05 -34.65
N THR A 153 -10.94 -11.86 -34.34
CA THR A 153 -11.02 -10.70 -35.25
C THR A 153 -9.97 -10.79 -36.36
N THR A 154 -10.23 -10.10 -37.48
CA THR A 154 -9.42 -10.23 -38.70
C THR A 154 -8.87 -8.90 -39.23
N ASN A 155 -8.90 -7.85 -38.41
CA ASN A 155 -8.34 -6.56 -38.80
C ASN A 155 -6.80 -6.60 -38.77
N PRO A 156 -6.10 -5.83 -39.61
CA PRO A 156 -4.63 -5.75 -39.56
C PRO A 156 -4.07 -5.10 -38.28
N THR A 157 -4.96 -4.49 -37.49
CA THR A 157 -4.64 -3.80 -36.24
C THR A 157 -5.51 -4.30 -35.11
N PHE A 158 -4.94 -4.33 -33.89
CA PHE A 158 -5.64 -4.73 -32.68
C PHE A 158 -5.45 -3.69 -31.59
N ASN A 159 -6.56 -3.27 -30.96
CA ASN A 159 -6.51 -2.29 -29.88
C ASN A 159 -6.41 -3.04 -28.53
N VAL A 160 -5.29 -2.86 -27.86
CA VAL A 160 -5.02 -3.40 -26.54
C VAL A 160 -5.61 -2.47 -25.49
N SER A 161 -6.40 -3.05 -24.58
CA SER A 161 -7.09 -2.31 -23.51
C SER A 161 -6.81 -2.87 -22.12
N GLU A 162 -6.25 -4.07 -22.02
CA GLU A 162 -6.01 -4.78 -20.77
C GLU A 162 -4.62 -5.43 -20.82
N PRO A 163 -3.97 -5.69 -19.68
CA PRO A 163 -2.71 -6.43 -19.66
C PRO A 163 -2.93 -7.89 -20.06
N GLY A 164 -2.00 -8.45 -20.81
CA GLY A 164 -2.06 -9.84 -21.24
C GLY A 164 -1.17 -10.17 -22.43
N THR A 165 -1.21 -11.44 -22.84
CA THR A 165 -0.55 -11.94 -24.04
C THR A 165 -1.49 -11.79 -25.23
N TYR A 166 -0.99 -11.17 -26.30
CA TYR A 166 -1.69 -10.95 -27.55
C TYR A 166 -0.99 -11.75 -28.65
N SER A 167 -1.76 -12.54 -29.41
CA SER A 167 -1.22 -13.33 -30.52
C SER A 167 -1.98 -13.03 -31.81
N VAL A 168 -1.28 -13.11 -32.93
CA VAL A 168 -1.89 -13.02 -34.26
C VAL A 168 -1.31 -14.07 -35.16
N GLN A 169 -2.20 -14.86 -35.76
CA GLN A 169 -1.88 -15.71 -36.89
C GLN A 169 -2.07 -14.90 -38.17
N VAL A 170 -1.09 -14.97 -39.06
CA VAL A 170 -1.11 -14.25 -40.32
C VAL A 170 -0.93 -15.21 -41.48
N THR A 171 -1.82 -15.11 -42.46
CA THR A 171 -1.81 -15.95 -43.66
C THR A 171 -1.51 -15.10 -44.88
N THR A 172 -0.46 -15.44 -45.63
CA THR A 172 -0.14 -14.83 -46.93
C THR A 172 0.04 -15.92 -47.97
N ASP A 173 -0.64 -15.79 -49.11
CA ASP A 173 -0.62 -16.77 -50.21
C ASP A 173 -0.93 -18.23 -49.78
N GLY A 174 -1.66 -18.41 -48.69
CA GLY A 174 -2.06 -19.71 -48.13
C GLY A 174 -1.11 -20.28 -47.08
N CYS A 175 -0.01 -19.59 -46.74
CA CYS A 175 0.93 -20.00 -45.70
C CYS A 175 0.76 -19.17 -44.43
N GLU A 176 0.81 -19.84 -43.28
CA GLU A 176 0.50 -19.27 -41.97
C GLU A 176 1.74 -19.17 -41.09
N ASN A 177 1.86 -18.06 -40.36
CA ASN A 177 2.84 -17.89 -39.29
C ASN A 177 2.19 -17.11 -38.13
N GLU A 178 2.67 -17.30 -36.90
CA GLU A 178 2.12 -16.70 -35.68
C GLU A 178 3.22 -15.95 -34.91
N ASP A 179 2.84 -14.85 -34.28
CA ASP A 179 3.70 -14.13 -33.33
C ASP A 179 2.89 -13.71 -32.09
N GLU A 180 3.57 -13.61 -30.95
CA GLU A 180 2.98 -13.25 -29.66
C GLU A 180 3.74 -12.08 -29.02
N ILE A 181 3.02 -11.25 -28.25
CA ILE A 181 3.59 -10.15 -27.46
C ILE A 181 2.89 -10.07 -26.10
N ASN A 182 3.65 -9.86 -25.03
CA ASN A 182 3.09 -9.54 -23.72
C ASN A 182 2.99 -8.03 -23.51
N ILE A 183 1.80 -7.56 -23.13
CA ILE A 183 1.55 -6.17 -22.77
C ILE A 183 1.27 -6.07 -21.29
N PHE A 184 2.03 -5.23 -20.60
CA PHE A 184 1.86 -4.90 -19.18
C PHE A 184 1.29 -3.49 -19.05
N TYR A 185 0.45 -3.28 -18.05
CA TYR A 185 -0.09 -1.96 -17.72
C TYR A 185 0.42 -1.49 -16.37
N THR A 186 0.96 -0.27 -16.33
CA THR A 186 1.54 0.33 -15.14
C THR A 186 0.82 1.63 -14.78
N SER A 187 0.42 1.74 -13.52
CA SER A 187 -0.23 2.95 -12.99
C SER A 187 0.82 4.01 -12.62
N PRO A 188 0.47 5.31 -12.67
CA PRO A 188 1.31 6.33 -12.08
C PRO A 188 1.47 6.09 -10.56
N PRO A 189 2.60 6.46 -9.96
CA PRO A 189 2.86 6.17 -8.55
C PRO A 189 1.94 6.99 -7.65
N THR A 190 1.69 6.50 -6.45
CA THR A 190 1.02 7.29 -5.39
C THR A 190 1.94 7.41 -4.19
N VAL A 191 1.88 8.54 -3.48
CA VAL A 191 2.67 8.78 -2.28
C VAL A 191 1.84 9.57 -1.27
N ASP A 192 1.93 9.17 0.00
CA ASP A 192 1.30 9.81 1.15
C ASP A 192 2.25 9.65 2.34
N LEU A 193 2.88 10.76 2.76
CA LEU A 193 3.79 10.85 3.89
C LEU A 193 3.04 10.96 5.23
N GLY A 194 1.70 11.01 5.19
CA GLY A 194 0.83 11.16 6.34
C GLY A 194 0.57 12.61 6.74
N ASN A 195 -0.12 12.79 7.87
CA ASN A 195 -0.48 14.11 8.38
C ASN A 195 0.70 14.80 9.06
N ASP A 196 0.68 16.14 9.05
CA ASP A 196 1.59 16.98 9.83
C ASP A 196 1.65 16.50 11.30
N THR A 197 2.88 16.36 11.82
CA THR A 197 3.12 15.78 13.14
C THR A 197 4.20 16.53 13.91
N LEU A 198 4.36 16.18 15.19
CA LEU A 198 5.39 16.71 16.07
C LEU A 198 6.29 15.57 16.54
N ILE A 199 7.60 15.79 16.56
CA ILE A 199 8.58 14.88 17.16
C ILE A 199 9.19 15.51 18.42
N CYS A 200 9.66 14.68 19.35
CA CYS A 200 10.35 15.18 20.53
C CYS A 200 11.81 15.52 20.21
N GLU A 201 12.42 16.39 21.02
CA GLU A 201 13.82 16.73 20.84
C GLU A 201 14.73 15.50 21.01
N GLY A 202 15.54 15.21 19.98
CA GLY A 202 16.43 14.06 19.95
C GLY A 202 15.81 12.77 19.38
N ASP A 203 14.51 12.76 19.09
CA ASP A 203 13.87 11.66 18.38
C ASP A 203 14.16 11.73 16.87
N GLU A 204 14.13 10.57 16.22
CA GLU A 204 14.21 10.46 14.76
C GLU A 204 12.89 9.90 14.21
N LEU A 205 12.40 10.48 13.12
CA LEU A 205 11.27 9.96 12.36
C LEU A 205 11.76 9.50 10.99
N ILE A 206 11.41 8.27 10.60
CA ILE A 206 11.70 7.75 9.26
C ILE A 206 10.44 7.94 8.41
N LEU A 207 10.55 8.76 7.37
CA LEU A 207 9.55 8.84 6.31
C LEU A 207 9.89 7.76 5.27
N ASP A 208 8.93 6.87 5.00
CA ASP A 208 9.06 5.82 4.00
C ASP A 208 8.13 6.12 2.84
N ALA A 209 8.73 6.37 1.68
CA ALA A 209 8.03 6.67 0.44
C ALA A 209 8.17 5.53 -0.57
N TYR A 210 8.59 4.33 -0.14
CA TYR A 210 8.77 3.18 -1.02
C TYR A 210 7.50 2.88 -1.84
N TYR A 211 7.68 2.69 -3.13
CA TYR A 211 6.64 2.26 -4.07
C TYR A 211 7.27 1.33 -5.12
N ASP A 212 6.55 0.28 -5.52
CA ASP A 212 7.04 -0.66 -6.54
C ASP A 212 7.15 0.01 -7.92
N ASP A 213 7.99 -0.55 -8.81
CA ASP A 213 8.18 -0.10 -10.19
C ASP A 213 8.56 1.39 -10.34
N MET A 214 9.39 1.85 -9.40
CA MET A 214 9.81 3.25 -9.31
C MET A 214 11.15 3.50 -10.00
N THR A 215 11.19 4.54 -10.83
CA THR A 215 12.43 4.94 -11.53
C THR A 215 13.28 5.84 -10.63
N THR A 216 12.67 6.81 -9.95
CA THR A 216 13.41 7.76 -9.11
C THR A 216 12.59 8.27 -7.92
N TYR A 217 13.26 8.43 -6.78
CA TYR A 217 12.82 9.26 -5.66
C TYR A 217 13.53 10.61 -5.73
N ALA A 218 12.85 11.70 -5.39
CA ALA A 218 13.47 13.03 -5.32
C ALA A 218 12.98 13.77 -4.07
N TRP A 219 13.79 13.69 -3.02
CA TRP A 219 13.57 14.44 -1.78
C TRP A 219 14.03 15.90 -1.91
N GLN A 220 13.57 16.76 -1.00
CA GLN A 220 13.95 18.18 -0.96
C GLN A 220 15.46 18.46 -0.85
N ASN A 221 16.26 17.47 -0.42
CA ASN A 221 17.72 17.56 -0.36
C ASN A 221 18.44 16.93 -1.58
N ASN A 222 17.71 16.55 -2.63
CA ASN A 222 18.16 15.79 -3.79
C ASN A 222 18.58 14.33 -3.49
N SER A 223 18.12 13.73 -2.39
CA SER A 223 18.27 12.30 -2.16
C SER A 223 17.34 11.49 -3.07
N ASP A 224 17.82 10.33 -3.49
CA ASP A 224 17.17 9.33 -4.34
C ASP A 224 16.82 8.03 -3.61
N LEU A 225 16.93 8.02 -2.27
CA LEU A 225 16.57 6.88 -1.45
C LEU A 225 15.04 6.81 -1.24
N PRO A 226 14.46 5.61 -1.07
CA PRO A 226 13.03 5.46 -0.79
C PRO A 226 12.64 5.95 0.61
N THR A 227 13.62 6.13 1.51
CA THR A 227 13.39 6.57 2.89
C THR A 227 14.15 7.86 3.20
N PHE A 228 13.62 8.64 4.14
CA PHE A 228 14.22 9.88 4.62
C PHE A 228 14.16 9.94 6.14
N ILE A 229 15.29 10.24 6.78
CA ILE A 229 15.37 10.39 8.24
C ILE A 229 15.23 11.86 8.62
N VAL A 230 14.24 12.16 9.44
CA VAL A 230 13.92 13.48 9.96
C VAL A 230 14.43 13.61 11.39
N THR A 231 15.35 14.55 11.61
CA THR A 231 15.90 14.93 12.92
C THR A 231 15.51 16.34 13.35
N ASP A 232 15.16 17.19 12.38
CA ASP A 232 14.91 18.62 12.58
C ASP A 232 13.50 19.00 12.15
N THR A 233 12.98 20.08 12.74
CA THR A 233 11.70 20.65 12.30
C THR A 233 11.80 21.22 10.90
N GLY A 234 10.74 21.07 10.11
CA GLY A 234 10.68 21.60 8.75
C GLY A 234 9.56 20.97 7.94
N THR A 235 9.50 21.38 6.67
CA THR A 235 8.63 20.73 5.68
C THR A 235 9.49 19.79 4.85
N TYR A 236 9.09 18.53 4.80
CA TYR A 236 9.71 17.46 4.04
C TYR A 236 8.80 17.11 2.87
N SER A 237 9.37 16.82 1.71
CA SER A 237 8.59 16.50 0.52
C SER A 237 9.36 15.59 -0.41
N VAL A 238 8.63 14.69 -1.06
CA VAL A 238 9.20 13.76 -2.03
C VAL A 238 8.37 13.78 -3.31
N THR A 239 9.08 13.70 -4.43
CA THR A 239 8.48 13.39 -5.73
C THR A 239 8.89 11.98 -6.13
N LEU A 240 7.92 11.12 -6.42
CA LEU A 240 8.13 9.81 -7.03
C LEU A 240 7.91 9.94 -8.54
N THR A 241 8.69 9.25 -9.36
CA THR A 241 8.52 9.22 -10.82
C THR A 241 8.78 7.82 -11.39
N ASN A 242 7.78 7.24 -12.07
CA ASN A 242 7.93 6.02 -12.86
C ASN A 242 7.75 6.31 -14.36
N LEU A 243 7.66 5.25 -15.17
CA LEU A 243 7.41 5.33 -16.61
C LEU A 243 6.16 6.17 -16.96
N CYS A 244 5.13 6.13 -16.12
CA CYS A 244 3.78 6.60 -16.42
C CYS A 244 3.40 7.92 -15.77
N GLY A 245 4.22 8.42 -14.84
CA GLY A 245 4.01 9.75 -14.29
C GLY A 245 4.78 9.98 -13.01
N SER A 246 4.39 11.06 -12.35
CA SER A 246 4.97 11.50 -11.10
C SER A 246 3.91 11.83 -10.07
N SER A 247 4.17 11.51 -8.81
CA SER A 247 3.38 11.95 -7.67
C SER A 247 4.25 12.74 -6.70
N PHE A 248 3.61 13.61 -5.93
CA PHE A 248 4.25 14.51 -5.00
C PHE A 248 3.44 14.55 -3.72
N ASP A 249 4.13 14.46 -2.59
CA ASP A 249 3.52 14.74 -1.30
C ASP A 249 4.49 15.46 -0.36
N LYS A 250 3.93 16.13 0.64
CA LYS A 250 4.67 16.88 1.65
C LYS A 250 4.07 16.70 3.04
N ILE A 251 4.94 16.73 4.03
CA ILE A 251 4.60 16.69 5.45
C ILE A 251 5.35 17.77 6.21
N THR A 252 4.70 18.42 7.16
CA THR A 252 5.32 19.38 8.08
C THR A 252 5.57 18.71 9.42
N ILE A 253 6.83 18.72 9.84
CA ILE A 253 7.28 18.18 11.11
C ILE A 253 7.65 19.34 12.03
N GLY A 254 6.89 19.50 13.11
CA GLY A 254 7.23 20.40 14.21
C GLY A 254 7.96 19.67 15.34
N GLN A 255 8.36 20.43 16.35
CA GLN A 255 8.97 19.89 17.56
C GLN A 255 8.01 20.04 18.72
N ASN A 256 7.82 18.96 19.48
CA ASN A 256 7.20 18.99 20.78
C ASN A 256 8.29 18.95 21.87
N GLN A 257 8.01 19.58 23.00
CA GLN A 257 8.91 19.68 24.14
C GLN A 257 8.28 19.05 25.37
N PRO A 258 9.06 18.56 26.34
CA PRO A 258 8.52 18.18 27.64
C PRO A 258 7.80 19.37 28.30
N PRO A 259 6.88 19.14 29.25
CA PRO A 259 6.21 20.23 29.94
C PRO A 259 7.22 21.15 30.63
N VAL A 260 6.98 22.46 30.60
CA VAL A 260 7.83 23.43 31.31
C VAL A 260 7.50 23.36 32.80
N PRO A 261 8.49 23.32 33.71
CA PRO A 261 8.24 23.37 35.15
C PRO A 261 7.40 24.59 35.53
N LEU A 262 6.26 24.36 36.19
CA LEU A 262 5.43 25.42 36.74
C LEU A 262 5.77 25.58 38.22
N PHE A 263 5.98 26.82 38.66
CA PHE A 263 6.17 27.11 40.08
C PHE A 263 4.84 26.99 40.83
N ILE A 264 4.70 25.97 41.67
CA ILE A 264 3.45 25.65 42.39
C ILE A 264 3.39 26.15 43.84
N GLY A 265 4.51 26.65 44.38
CA GLY A 265 4.54 27.17 45.75
C GLY A 265 5.94 27.22 46.34
N ASN A 266 6.09 28.04 47.39
CA ASN A 266 7.26 27.98 48.28
C ASN A 266 6.93 27.11 49.49
N ASP A 267 7.96 26.69 50.21
CA ASP A 267 7.79 26.10 51.53
C ASP A 267 6.96 27.02 52.44
N THR A 268 5.88 26.50 53.00
CA THR A 268 4.84 27.31 53.67
C THR A 268 4.39 26.69 54.99
N ILE A 269 3.90 27.55 55.91
CA ILE A 269 3.27 27.15 57.17
C ILE A 269 1.75 27.34 57.03
N LEU A 270 0.96 26.29 57.30
CA LEU A 270 -0.50 26.31 57.31
C LEU A 270 -1.02 26.27 58.76
N CYS A 271 -2.09 27.01 59.07
CA CYS A 271 -2.76 26.88 60.37
C CYS A 271 -3.50 25.54 60.44
N LEU A 272 -3.51 24.88 61.60
CA LEU A 272 -4.35 23.69 61.79
C LEU A 272 -5.81 24.04 61.52
N GLY A 273 -6.47 23.30 60.62
CA GLY A 273 -7.86 23.53 60.22
C GLY A 273 -8.01 24.37 58.94
N ASP A 274 -6.96 25.07 58.50
CA ASP A 274 -6.95 25.75 57.21
C ASP A 274 -6.70 24.74 56.08
N SER A 275 -7.18 25.09 54.87
CA SER A 275 -6.92 24.35 53.64
C SER A 275 -6.38 25.31 52.58
N TYR A 276 -5.48 24.83 51.72
CA TYR A 276 -4.99 25.57 50.56
C TYR A 276 -5.21 24.78 49.27
N LEU A 277 -5.54 25.47 48.18
CA LEU A 277 -5.77 24.84 46.88
C LEU A 277 -4.58 25.12 45.97
N LEU A 278 -3.90 24.04 45.56
CA LEU A 278 -2.83 24.06 44.57
C LEU A 278 -3.42 23.84 43.19
N ASP A 279 -3.20 24.79 42.29
CA ASP A 279 -3.51 24.66 40.87
C ASP A 279 -2.22 24.40 40.10
N ALA A 280 -2.07 23.16 39.61
CA ALA A 280 -0.93 22.74 38.82
C ALA A 280 -1.22 22.77 37.32
N THR A 281 -2.31 23.39 36.86
CA THR A 281 -2.71 23.39 35.44
C THR A 281 -1.58 23.94 34.54
N ASN A 282 -1.18 23.14 33.55
CA ASN A 282 -0.04 23.44 32.67
C ASN A 282 -0.38 23.18 31.20
N THR A 283 -0.08 24.14 30.33
CA THR A 283 -0.57 24.21 28.93
C THR A 283 0.02 23.17 27.99
N ASN A 284 1.14 22.52 28.34
CA ASN A 284 1.74 21.44 27.55
C ASN A 284 1.75 20.10 28.29
N THR A 285 0.77 19.88 29.17
CA THR A 285 0.65 18.66 29.98
C THR A 285 -0.56 17.85 29.57
N THR A 286 -0.37 16.54 29.43
CA THR A 286 -1.46 15.59 29.17
C THR A 286 -1.79 14.74 30.39
N HIS A 287 -0.82 14.57 31.30
CA HIS A 287 -0.95 13.74 32.50
C HIS A 287 -0.32 14.45 33.69
N TYR A 288 -1.03 14.45 34.81
CA TYR A 288 -0.53 14.88 36.11
C TYR A 288 -0.32 13.64 36.98
N LEU A 289 0.66 13.68 37.87
CA LEU A 289 0.84 12.67 38.91
C LEU A 289 1.35 13.33 40.20
N TRP A 290 0.49 13.38 41.19
CA TRP A 290 0.83 13.85 42.53
C TRP A 290 1.49 12.74 43.36
N GLN A 291 2.17 13.13 44.45
CA GLN A 291 2.81 12.22 45.39
C GLN A 291 1.86 11.19 46.01
N ASN A 292 0.56 11.48 46.08
CA ASN A 292 -0.47 10.57 46.58
C ASN A 292 -1.08 9.67 45.48
N GLY A 293 -0.62 9.79 44.24
CA GLY A 293 -1.13 9.05 43.09
C GLY A 293 -2.31 9.70 42.37
N SER A 294 -2.73 10.91 42.75
CA SER A 294 -3.79 11.64 42.03
C SER A 294 -3.30 12.12 40.66
N ASN A 295 -4.22 12.15 39.69
CA ASN A 295 -3.99 12.66 38.34
C ASN A 295 -4.76 13.98 38.07
N ASP A 296 -5.38 14.56 39.09
CA ASP A 296 -6.11 15.82 38.96
C ASP A 296 -5.15 17.00 38.79
N SER A 297 -5.53 18.02 38.03
CA SER A 297 -4.71 19.23 37.86
C SER A 297 -4.75 20.15 39.09
N ILE A 298 -5.66 19.90 40.03
CA ILE A 298 -5.87 20.68 41.25
C ILE A 298 -5.79 19.74 42.45
N MET A 299 -5.12 20.19 43.52
CA MET A 299 -5.03 19.46 44.79
C MET A 299 -5.33 20.39 45.97
N THR A 300 -6.18 19.94 46.89
CA THR A 300 -6.35 20.59 48.20
C THR A 300 -5.38 19.99 49.21
N ILE A 301 -4.70 20.86 49.94
CA ILE A 301 -3.73 20.50 50.98
C ILE A 301 -4.22 21.00 52.35
N GLU A 302 -4.17 20.13 53.34
CA GLU A 302 -4.65 20.39 54.72
C GLU A 302 -3.60 19.96 55.76
N ASP A 303 -2.78 18.96 55.40
CA ASP A 303 -1.79 18.37 56.30
C ASP A 303 -0.36 18.82 55.98
N ALA A 304 0.50 18.72 57.00
CA ALA A 304 1.93 18.87 56.81
C ALA A 304 2.49 17.71 55.97
N GLY A 305 3.44 18.01 55.09
CA GLY A 305 4.08 17.00 54.25
C GLY A 305 4.81 17.59 53.06
N PHE A 306 5.42 16.69 52.28
CA PHE A 306 5.99 17.02 50.99
C PHE A 306 4.92 16.89 49.90
N TYR A 307 4.72 17.95 49.16
CA TYR A 307 3.79 17.99 48.03
C TYR A 307 4.62 18.07 46.76
N ALA A 308 4.39 17.12 45.86
CA ALA A 308 5.11 17.04 44.60
C ALA A 308 4.14 16.66 43.48
N VAL A 309 4.25 17.36 42.36
CA VAL A 309 3.48 17.07 41.15
C VAL A 309 4.43 16.82 40.00
N THR A 310 4.13 15.81 39.22
CA THR A 310 4.82 15.51 37.97
C THR A 310 3.88 15.83 36.81
N TRP A 311 4.36 16.67 35.91
CA TRP A 311 3.70 16.95 34.63
C TRP A 311 4.33 16.07 33.57
N ALA A 312 3.52 15.40 32.76
CA ALA A 312 4.00 14.57 31.66
C ALA A 312 3.24 14.82 30.35
N ASN A 313 3.97 14.70 29.25
CA ASN A 313 3.44 14.60 27.90
C ASN A 313 4.21 13.52 27.12
N ALA A 314 3.93 13.40 25.82
CA ALA A 314 4.57 12.42 24.96
C ALA A 314 6.11 12.53 24.93
N CYS A 315 6.68 13.70 25.22
CA CYS A 315 8.12 13.97 25.14
C CYS A 315 8.86 13.83 26.46
N GLY A 316 8.15 13.67 27.58
CA GLY A 316 8.79 13.46 28.87
C GLY A 316 8.00 14.04 30.02
N PHE A 317 8.70 14.22 31.13
CA PHE A 317 8.11 14.67 32.37
C PHE A 317 9.04 15.58 33.15
N VAL A 318 8.44 16.45 33.96
CA VAL A 318 9.14 17.30 34.93
C VAL A 318 8.38 17.24 36.25
N THR A 319 9.11 17.38 37.36
CA THR A 319 8.55 17.31 38.72
C THR A 319 8.96 18.55 39.49
N GLU A 320 8.01 19.14 40.21
CA GLU A 320 8.25 20.21 41.19
C GLU A 320 7.74 19.78 42.56
N SER A 321 8.40 20.24 43.61
CA SER A 321 8.03 19.90 44.99
C SER A 321 8.30 21.04 45.96
N PHE A 322 7.51 21.10 47.03
CA PHE A 322 7.71 22.00 48.16
C PHE A 322 7.22 21.34 49.47
N GLU A 323 7.61 21.92 50.61
CA GLU A 323 7.26 21.42 51.93
C GLU A 323 6.19 22.28 52.61
N VAL A 324 5.19 21.62 53.20
CA VAL A 324 4.17 22.27 54.03
C VAL A 324 4.36 21.81 55.47
N THR A 325 4.43 22.77 56.38
CA THR A 325 4.40 22.50 57.82
C THR A 325 3.12 23.07 58.42
N THR A 326 2.60 22.46 59.47
CA THR A 326 1.40 22.97 60.16
C THR A 326 1.75 23.53 61.53
N ARG A 327 1.05 24.59 61.94
CA ARG A 327 1.18 25.18 63.28
C ARG A 327 -0.19 25.54 63.85
N LYS A 328 -0.33 25.47 65.17
CA LYS A 328 -1.41 26.17 65.88
C LYS A 328 -1.20 27.67 65.76
N CYS A 329 -2.03 28.32 64.94
CA CYS A 329 -2.06 29.77 64.89
C CYS A 329 -2.65 30.32 66.20
N ASP A 330 -2.06 31.41 66.69
CA ASP A 330 -2.41 31.97 68.00
C ASP A 330 -3.66 32.85 67.85
N CYS A 331 -4.69 32.56 68.64
CA CYS A 331 -5.96 33.28 68.70
C CYS A 331 -6.15 33.90 70.08
N PRO A 332 -5.37 34.93 70.45
CA PRO A 332 -5.45 35.50 71.79
C PRO A 332 -6.80 36.17 72.02
N VAL A 333 -7.49 35.78 73.09
CA VAL A 333 -8.66 36.49 73.60
C VAL A 333 -8.18 37.57 74.57
N ILE A 334 -8.32 38.83 74.16
CA ILE A 334 -7.87 40.00 74.89
C ILE A 334 -9.04 40.62 75.64
N PHE A 335 -8.83 40.85 76.93
CA PHE A 335 -9.77 41.54 77.81
C PHE A 335 -9.16 42.90 78.22
N PRO A 336 -9.67 44.03 77.72
CA PRO A 336 -9.24 45.35 78.17
C PRO A 336 -9.43 45.51 79.69
N ASN A 337 -8.54 46.23 80.36
CA ASN A 337 -8.66 46.49 81.80
C ASN A 337 -9.24 47.88 82.13
N VAL A 338 -9.47 48.72 81.11
CA VAL A 338 -10.04 50.06 81.24
C VAL A 338 -10.83 50.43 79.99
N PHE A 339 -11.93 51.16 80.17
CA PHE A 339 -12.65 51.82 79.08
C PHE A 339 -13.22 53.16 79.53
N SER A 340 -13.53 54.04 78.58
CA SER A 340 -13.88 55.44 78.82
C SER A 340 -15.18 55.85 78.12
N PRO A 341 -16.36 55.50 78.66
CA PRO A 341 -17.63 55.87 78.06
C PRO A 341 -17.90 57.37 78.27
N ASN A 342 -17.47 58.20 77.31
CA ASN A 342 -17.56 59.66 77.33
C ASN A 342 -18.19 60.27 76.06
N GLY A 343 -18.54 59.45 75.06
CA GLY A 343 -19.16 59.87 73.81
C GLY A 343 -18.21 60.46 72.76
N ASP A 344 -16.89 60.28 72.90
CA ASP A 344 -15.90 60.69 71.91
C ASP A 344 -15.69 59.65 70.78
N GLY A 345 -16.32 58.47 70.93
CA GLY A 345 -16.28 57.37 69.97
C GLY A 345 -15.15 56.37 70.21
N TRP A 346 -14.30 56.58 71.21
CA TRP A 346 -13.18 55.72 71.56
C TRP A 346 -13.39 55.04 72.90
N ASN A 347 -13.21 53.71 72.94
CA ASN A 347 -13.37 52.90 74.16
C ASN A 347 -14.69 53.16 74.89
N GLU A 348 -15.78 53.35 74.14
CA GLU A 348 -17.13 53.60 74.69
C GLU A 348 -17.74 52.38 75.37
N LYS A 349 -17.26 51.20 75.01
CA LYS A 349 -17.79 49.92 75.49
C LYS A 349 -16.67 48.98 75.86
N PHE A 350 -16.86 48.28 76.97
CA PHE A 350 -16.03 47.14 77.33
C PHE A 350 -16.48 45.89 76.57
N ASN A 351 -15.55 45.30 75.83
CA ASN A 351 -15.72 44.10 75.01
C ASN A 351 -14.47 43.23 75.03
N THR A 352 -14.64 41.95 74.72
CA THR A 352 -13.53 41.06 74.38
C THR A 352 -13.07 41.27 72.95
N VAL A 353 -11.76 41.25 72.71
CA VAL A 353 -11.17 41.35 71.37
C VAL A 353 -10.45 40.04 71.06
N SER A 354 -10.82 39.38 69.96
CA SER A 354 -10.15 38.18 69.47
C SER A 354 -10.07 38.22 67.94
N PRO A 355 -8.97 37.76 67.31
CA PRO A 355 -8.91 37.60 65.86
C PRO A 355 -9.78 36.44 65.35
N CYS A 356 -10.33 35.62 66.26
CA CYS A 356 -11.03 34.38 65.93
C CYS A 356 -12.50 34.45 66.33
N LEU A 357 -13.37 33.84 65.53
CA LEU A 357 -14.82 33.84 65.75
C LEU A 357 -15.17 32.96 66.94
N PHE A 358 -15.95 33.50 67.89
CA PHE A 358 -16.45 32.74 69.02
C PHE A 358 -17.60 31.82 68.59
N THR A 359 -17.50 30.54 68.94
CA THR A 359 -18.60 29.55 68.81
C THR A 359 -19.48 29.50 70.06
N LYS A 360 -18.97 30.00 71.20
CA LYS A 360 -19.72 30.21 72.45
C LYS A 360 -19.23 31.50 73.11
N TYR A 361 -20.14 32.32 73.64
CA TYR A 361 -19.80 33.54 74.37
C TYR A 361 -20.89 33.91 75.40
N ASN A 362 -20.48 34.22 76.63
CA ASN A 362 -21.32 34.80 77.68
C ASN A 362 -20.46 35.71 78.56
N MET A 363 -20.65 37.02 78.46
CA MET A 363 -19.97 38.02 79.29
C MET A 363 -20.95 38.57 80.33
N LYS A 364 -20.53 38.56 81.60
CA LYS A 364 -21.25 39.12 82.74
C LYS A 364 -20.38 40.13 83.46
N ILE A 365 -20.99 41.23 83.90
CA ILE A 365 -20.30 42.27 84.67
C ILE A 365 -21.03 42.52 85.96
N PHE A 366 -20.27 42.58 87.05
CA PHE A 366 -20.76 42.70 88.41
C PHE A 366 -20.22 43.95 89.09
N SER A 367 -21.02 44.50 90.01
CA SER A 367 -20.54 45.48 90.97
C SER A 367 -19.53 44.85 91.93
N ARG A 368 -18.78 45.68 92.66
CA ARG A 368 -17.86 45.23 93.73
C ARG A 368 -18.53 44.39 94.82
N TRP A 369 -19.85 44.46 94.92
CA TRP A 369 -20.67 43.76 95.91
C TRP A 369 -21.38 42.53 95.33
N GLY A 370 -21.11 42.17 94.06
CA GLY A 370 -21.66 40.98 93.40
C GLY A 370 -23.02 41.17 92.73
N GLU A 371 -23.54 42.41 92.60
CA GLU A 371 -24.77 42.67 91.83
C GLU A 371 -24.47 42.58 90.33
N LEU A 372 -25.22 41.77 89.58
CA LEU A 372 -25.11 41.68 88.12
C LEU A 372 -25.60 42.99 87.48
N LEU A 373 -24.71 43.67 86.76
CA LEU A 373 -24.96 44.96 86.11
C LEU A 373 -25.23 44.81 84.61
N PHE A 374 -24.55 43.86 83.96
CA PHE A 374 -24.64 43.66 82.52
C PHE A 374 -24.42 42.19 82.16
N GLU A 375 -25.14 41.70 81.15
CA GLU A 375 -24.94 40.37 80.57
C GLU A 375 -25.17 40.43 79.06
N THR A 376 -24.28 39.80 78.28
CA THR A 376 -24.44 39.62 76.84
C THR A 376 -23.95 38.23 76.42
N ASN A 377 -24.59 37.66 75.39
CA ASN A 377 -24.12 36.48 74.67
C ASN A 377 -23.55 36.81 73.29
N ASP A 378 -23.56 38.09 72.92
CA ASP A 378 -23.07 38.58 71.64
C ASP A 378 -21.66 39.15 71.82
N PRO A 379 -20.63 38.57 71.16
CA PRO A 379 -19.25 39.05 71.22
C PRO A 379 -18.97 40.27 70.34
N ALA A 380 -19.94 40.76 69.57
CA ALA A 380 -19.77 41.94 68.72
C ALA A 380 -19.44 43.21 69.53
N MET A 381 -18.62 44.10 68.95
CA MET A 381 -18.14 45.30 69.64
C MET A 381 -19.27 46.24 70.09
N ASP A 382 -20.41 46.25 69.41
CA ASP A 382 -21.56 47.06 69.77
C ASP A 382 -22.41 46.45 70.89
N ALA A 383 -22.27 45.15 71.15
CA ALA A 383 -22.96 44.46 72.24
C ALA A 383 -22.25 44.57 73.61
N GLY A 384 -21.16 45.35 73.68
CA GLY A 384 -20.41 45.60 74.91
C GLY A 384 -21.11 46.47 75.93
N TRP A 385 -20.55 46.47 77.14
CA TRP A 385 -21.08 47.29 78.23
C TRP A 385 -20.58 48.72 78.13
N ASP A 386 -21.51 49.67 78.10
CA ASP A 386 -21.27 51.11 78.00
C ASP A 386 -21.10 51.82 79.37
N GLY A 387 -21.04 51.06 80.46
CA GLY A 387 -20.94 51.64 81.80
C GLY A 387 -22.27 52.20 82.32
N THR A 388 -23.41 51.75 81.80
CA THR A 388 -24.73 52.08 82.33
C THR A 388 -25.37 50.89 83.06
N PHE A 389 -26.21 51.18 84.05
CA PHE A 389 -27.06 50.21 84.74
C PHE A 389 -28.43 50.82 84.98
N LYS A 390 -29.50 50.12 84.55
CA LYS A 390 -30.89 50.61 84.63
C LYS A 390 -31.08 52.01 84.03
N GLY A 391 -30.41 52.28 82.91
CA GLY A 391 -30.49 53.54 82.16
C GLY A 391 -29.77 54.73 82.81
N LYS A 392 -28.88 54.48 83.79
CA LYS A 392 -28.05 55.50 84.41
C LYS A 392 -26.59 55.10 84.39
N ASP A 393 -25.72 56.09 84.29
CA ASP A 393 -24.28 55.92 84.44
C ASP A 393 -23.92 55.31 85.80
N VAL A 394 -23.14 54.23 85.78
CA VAL A 394 -22.52 53.72 87.02
C VAL A 394 -21.37 54.63 87.44
N GLN A 395 -21.03 54.61 88.72
CA GLN A 395 -19.93 55.39 89.29
C GLN A 395 -18.56 54.92 88.75
N VAL A 396 -17.65 55.88 88.54
CA VAL A 396 -16.24 55.61 88.20
C VAL A 396 -15.66 54.67 89.26
N GLY A 397 -15.04 53.59 88.82
CA GLY A 397 -14.60 52.53 89.70
C GLY A 397 -14.24 51.25 88.97
N VAL A 398 -13.92 50.23 89.77
CA VAL A 398 -13.51 48.91 89.27
C VAL A 398 -14.67 47.94 89.40
N PHE A 399 -14.98 47.23 88.32
CA PHE A 399 -16.04 46.25 88.19
C PHE A 399 -15.43 44.89 87.86
N ILE A 400 -16.12 43.81 88.23
CA ILE A 400 -15.64 42.45 87.98
C ILE A 400 -16.37 41.91 86.76
N TYR A 401 -15.64 41.41 85.78
CA TYR A 401 -16.23 40.68 84.67
C TYR A 401 -15.95 39.19 84.79
N VAL A 402 -16.84 38.39 84.22
CA VAL A 402 -16.68 36.96 84.02
C VAL A 402 -17.13 36.67 82.60
N VAL A 403 -16.26 36.08 81.80
CA VAL A 403 -16.53 35.72 80.41
C VAL A 403 -16.30 34.23 80.23
N GLU A 404 -17.35 33.52 79.81
CA GLU A 404 -17.24 32.16 79.29
C GLU A 404 -17.18 32.23 77.76
N TYR A 405 -16.17 31.63 77.15
CA TYR A 405 -16.00 31.64 75.70
C TYR A 405 -15.54 30.28 75.15
N ALA A 406 -15.81 30.05 73.87
CA ALA A 406 -15.16 29.02 73.07
C ALA A 406 -14.98 29.52 71.64
N HIS A 407 -13.88 29.15 71.01
CA HIS A 407 -13.64 29.24 69.57
C HIS A 407 -12.91 27.97 69.12
N GLU A 408 -12.53 27.90 67.84
CA GLU A 408 -11.95 26.70 67.22
C GLU A 408 -10.67 26.18 67.90
N PHE A 409 -9.91 27.06 68.57
CA PHE A 409 -8.58 26.74 69.10
C PHE A 409 -8.50 26.72 70.64
N ASP A 410 -9.44 27.36 71.33
CA ASP A 410 -9.44 27.50 72.79
C ASP A 410 -10.86 27.69 73.34
N SER A 411 -11.05 27.31 74.60
CA SER A 411 -12.29 27.55 75.34
C SER A 411 -11.97 27.71 76.82
N GLY A 412 -12.68 28.61 77.49
CA GLY A 412 -12.41 28.88 78.89
C GLY A 412 -13.41 29.78 79.55
N MET A 413 -13.17 29.98 80.85
CA MET A 413 -13.89 30.93 81.68
C MET A 413 -12.86 31.83 82.34
N VAL A 414 -12.90 33.11 82.01
CA VAL A 414 -11.95 34.13 82.50
C VAL A 414 -12.71 35.12 83.35
N SER A 415 -12.15 35.45 84.51
CA SER A 415 -12.64 36.52 85.35
C SER A 415 -11.53 37.54 85.58
N GLY A 416 -11.88 38.81 85.57
CA GLY A 416 -10.94 39.89 85.84
C GLY A 416 -11.67 41.14 86.26
N ASP A 417 -10.93 42.23 86.31
CA ASP A 417 -11.47 43.54 86.62
C ASP A 417 -11.36 44.50 85.44
N VAL A 418 -12.36 45.37 85.31
CA VAL A 418 -12.39 46.46 84.35
C VAL A 418 -12.67 47.76 85.08
N THR A 419 -11.87 48.78 84.77
CA THR A 419 -12.02 50.12 85.33
C THR A 419 -12.79 51.01 84.37
N ILE A 420 -13.81 51.70 84.87
CA ILE A 420 -14.45 52.80 84.14
C ILE A 420 -13.73 54.09 84.50
N THR A 421 -13.27 54.82 83.50
CA THR A 421 -12.78 56.21 83.62
C THR A 421 -13.69 57.13 82.81
N ARG A 422 -14.02 58.33 83.27
CA ARG A 422 -14.82 59.30 82.50
C ARG A 422 -14.19 60.67 82.53
#